data_AF-A0A402AMU6-F1
#
_entry.id   AF-A0A402AMU6-F1
#
_cell.length_a   1.000
_cell.length_b   1.000
_cell.length_c   1.000
_cell.angle_alpha   90.00
_cell.angle_beta   90.00
_cell.angle_gamma   90.00
#
_symmetry.space_group_name_H-M   'P 1'
#
loop_
_entity.id
_entity.type
_entity.pdbx_description
1 polymer ?
#
loop_
_entity_poly.entity_id
_entity_poly.type
_entity_poly.pdbx_seq_one_letter_code
_entity_poly.pdbx_strand_id
1 'polypeptide(L)'
;MFEGSVIGDNSIIQDGAIIQPNVKIWPDKEVEAGAVVNTSIIWGSQGRRGLFSRYGVTGLVNVDLTPEFATKLGAAYGGILPKGSVVCLNRDTHRTSRMIKRGINAGLPSAGIDVHDINQVPLPVARYFIRTTEAAGGVHVSTSPVDQRVVEIKIFDQNGLDINKTTERKIENLYFREDFRRVYLDDIGAIDVLSNTDVIGHYLEGFNHAVDYETVRKRKFQLVVDYATVVPLRCCLRFSMIWAAKLLCSIRVWRRPVLRVPRMNLIKICSAWLPLVRL
;
A
#
# COMPACT_ATOMS: atom_id res chain seq x y z
N MET A 1 1.42 -9.42 -33.63
CA MET A 1 0.72 -8.12 -33.61
C MET A 1 -0.54 -8.26 -34.43
N PHE A 2 -1.68 -7.77 -33.93
CA PHE A 2 -2.99 -7.91 -34.59
C PHE A 2 -3.38 -6.66 -35.39
N GLU A 3 -4.46 -6.76 -36.18
CA GLU A 3 -4.91 -5.70 -37.10
C GLU A 3 -5.19 -4.35 -36.39
N GLY A 4 -4.87 -3.25 -37.07
CA GLY A 4 -5.13 -1.89 -36.58
C GLY A 4 -4.23 -1.41 -35.43
N SER A 5 -3.27 -2.23 -34.98
CA SER A 5 -2.29 -1.80 -34.00
C SER A 5 -1.15 -0.99 -34.64
N VAL A 6 -0.54 -0.08 -33.88
CA VAL A 6 0.52 0.85 -34.33
C VAL A 6 1.64 0.85 -33.31
N ILE A 7 2.89 0.79 -33.77
CA ILE A 7 4.09 0.92 -32.93
C ILE A 7 4.84 2.17 -33.37
N GLY A 8 5.12 3.07 -32.43
CA GLY A 8 5.90 4.27 -32.64
C GLY A 8 7.40 4.00 -32.60
N ASP A 9 8.17 4.90 -33.19
CA ASP A 9 9.62 4.79 -33.37
C ASP A 9 10.38 4.55 -32.05
N ASN A 10 11.55 3.90 -32.14
CA ASN A 10 12.41 3.55 -31.00
C ASN A 10 11.74 2.69 -29.91
N SER A 11 10.61 2.04 -30.21
CA SER A 11 9.98 1.11 -29.29
C SER A 11 10.59 -0.29 -29.38
N ILE A 12 10.90 -0.88 -28.23
CA ILE A 12 11.47 -2.22 -28.10
C ILE A 12 10.35 -3.20 -27.77
N ILE A 13 10.04 -4.12 -28.68
CA ILE A 13 9.10 -5.22 -28.42
C ILE A 13 9.90 -6.50 -28.24
N GLN A 14 9.91 -7.04 -27.03
CA GLN A 14 10.66 -8.27 -26.72
C GLN A 14 9.91 -9.53 -27.19
N ASP A 15 10.61 -10.66 -27.21
CA ASP A 15 10.13 -11.91 -27.79
C ASP A 15 8.83 -12.43 -27.16
N GLY A 16 7.93 -12.96 -28.00
CA GLY A 16 6.64 -13.50 -27.56
C GLY A 16 5.61 -12.49 -27.06
N ALA A 17 5.86 -11.18 -27.16
CA ALA A 17 4.87 -10.15 -26.82
C ALA A 17 3.68 -10.14 -27.81
N ILE A 18 2.48 -10.01 -27.28
CA ILE A 18 1.22 -10.03 -28.04
C ILE A 18 0.55 -8.65 -27.95
N ILE A 19 0.43 -7.96 -29.08
CA ILE A 19 -0.23 -6.66 -29.18
C ILE A 19 -1.62 -6.86 -29.79
N GLN A 20 -2.67 -6.61 -29.01
CA GLN A 20 -4.08 -6.77 -29.40
C GLN A 20 -4.53 -5.80 -30.52
N PRO A 21 -5.65 -6.07 -31.20
CA PRO A 21 -6.16 -5.18 -32.24
C PRO A 21 -6.38 -3.75 -31.75
N ASN A 22 -6.16 -2.77 -32.62
CA ASN A 22 -6.37 -1.33 -32.36
C ASN A 22 -5.51 -0.72 -31.21
N VAL A 23 -4.47 -1.42 -30.77
CA VAL A 23 -3.54 -0.92 -29.74
C VAL A 23 -2.47 -0.03 -30.35
N LYS A 24 -2.33 1.20 -29.83
CA LYS A 24 -1.30 2.15 -30.23
C LYS A 24 -0.20 2.22 -29.17
N ILE A 25 1.02 1.84 -29.53
CA ILE A 25 2.22 2.02 -28.74
C ILE A 25 2.90 3.28 -29.27
N TRP A 26 3.03 4.31 -28.44
CA TRP A 26 3.72 5.55 -28.82
C TRP A 26 5.25 5.34 -28.91
N PRO A 27 6.02 6.29 -29.45
CA PRO A 27 7.48 6.17 -29.53
C PRO A 27 8.15 5.99 -28.16
N ASP A 28 9.36 5.42 -28.16
CA ASP A 28 10.22 5.21 -26.99
C ASP A 28 9.54 4.38 -25.87
N LYS A 29 8.98 3.22 -26.24
CA LYS A 29 8.32 2.28 -25.30
C LYS A 29 8.98 0.91 -25.33
N GLU A 30 8.98 0.22 -24.21
CA GLU A 30 9.46 -1.15 -24.11
C GLU A 30 8.30 -2.08 -23.76
N VAL A 31 8.18 -3.22 -24.41
CA VAL A 31 7.20 -4.27 -24.09
C VAL A 31 7.96 -5.54 -23.72
N GLU A 32 7.74 -6.03 -22.51
CA GLU A 32 8.45 -7.20 -21.96
C GLU A 32 8.10 -8.49 -22.71
N ALA A 33 9.03 -9.45 -22.65
CA ALA A 33 8.88 -10.74 -23.32
C ALA A 33 7.66 -11.52 -22.80
N GLY A 34 6.75 -11.87 -23.71
CA GLY A 34 5.50 -12.57 -23.36
C GLY A 34 4.39 -11.68 -22.77
N ALA A 35 4.55 -10.35 -22.76
CA ALA A 35 3.49 -9.45 -22.32
C ALA A 35 2.33 -9.39 -23.33
N VAL A 36 1.09 -9.33 -22.82
CA VAL A 36 -0.10 -9.14 -23.65
C VAL A 36 -0.61 -7.71 -23.46
N VAL A 37 -0.46 -6.89 -24.49
CA VAL A 37 -0.86 -5.49 -24.48
C VAL A 37 -2.27 -5.36 -25.03
N ASN A 38 -3.23 -5.16 -24.14
CA ASN A 38 -4.65 -4.98 -24.47
C ASN A 38 -5.06 -3.50 -24.64
N THR A 39 -4.24 -2.57 -24.16
CA THR A 39 -4.53 -1.12 -24.15
C THR A 39 -3.40 -0.32 -24.76
N SER A 40 -3.74 0.75 -25.48
CA SER A 40 -2.75 1.66 -26.08
C SER A 40 -1.78 2.23 -25.04
N ILE A 41 -0.47 2.07 -25.26
CA ILE A 41 0.59 2.63 -24.43
C ILE A 41 0.97 4.00 -24.99
N ILE A 42 0.19 5.00 -24.61
CA ILE A 42 0.41 6.39 -25.00
C ILE A 42 1.37 7.05 -24.01
N TRP A 43 1.11 6.85 -22.73
CA TRP A 43 1.89 7.37 -21.61
C TRP A 43 2.66 6.22 -20.96
N GLY A 44 3.90 6.48 -20.54
CA GLY A 44 4.76 5.50 -19.86
C GLY A 44 5.90 5.00 -20.69
N SER A 45 6.65 4.03 -20.17
CA SER A 45 7.79 3.45 -20.88
C SER A 45 7.71 1.93 -20.98
N GLN A 46 6.81 1.24 -20.25
CA GLN A 46 6.84 -0.23 -20.18
C GLN A 46 5.46 -0.89 -20.23
N GLY A 47 5.27 -1.81 -21.18
CA GLY A 47 4.22 -2.82 -21.17
C GLY A 47 4.71 -4.08 -20.45
N ARG A 48 4.30 -4.26 -19.20
CA ARG A 48 4.77 -5.37 -18.34
C ARG A 48 3.99 -6.66 -18.54
N ARG A 49 4.67 -7.79 -18.34
CA ARG A 49 4.07 -9.14 -18.39
C ARG A 49 3.15 -9.45 -17.20
N GLY A 50 3.38 -8.81 -16.05
CA GLY A 50 2.63 -9.01 -14.81
C GLY A 50 2.40 -7.72 -14.03
N LEU A 51 1.45 -7.75 -13.11
CA LEU A 51 1.12 -6.60 -12.25
C LEU A 51 1.99 -6.57 -10.99
N PHE A 52 2.31 -7.73 -10.42
CA PHE A 52 3.05 -7.83 -9.17
C PHE A 52 4.55 -7.93 -9.39
N SER A 53 5.28 -7.05 -8.71
CA SER A 53 6.74 -7.12 -8.55
C SER A 53 7.10 -7.59 -7.13
N ARG A 54 8.39 -7.60 -6.80
CA ARG A 54 8.89 -7.95 -5.45
C ARG A 54 8.30 -7.06 -4.34
N TYR A 55 7.92 -5.83 -4.67
CA TYR A 55 7.43 -4.84 -3.71
C TYR A 55 5.90 -4.67 -3.72
N GLY A 56 5.18 -5.51 -4.46
CA GLY A 56 3.75 -5.34 -4.76
C GLY A 56 3.54 -4.77 -6.16
N VAL A 57 2.40 -4.12 -6.40
CA VAL A 57 2.11 -3.46 -7.67
C VAL A 57 2.75 -2.08 -7.67
N THR A 58 3.67 -1.82 -8.59
CA THR A 58 4.42 -0.56 -8.65
C THR A 58 4.36 0.06 -10.03
N GLY A 59 4.33 1.38 -10.11
CA GLY A 59 4.32 2.07 -11.39
C GLY A 59 4.30 3.59 -11.26
N LEU A 60 4.55 4.25 -12.38
CA LEU A 60 4.49 5.69 -12.50
C LEU A 60 3.04 6.17 -12.39
N VAL A 61 2.86 7.26 -11.65
CA VAL A 61 1.56 7.85 -11.36
C VAL A 61 0.95 8.47 -12.60
N ASN A 62 -0.35 8.24 -12.82
CA ASN A 62 -1.10 8.71 -14.00
C ASN A 62 -0.56 8.19 -15.33
N VAL A 63 0.26 7.14 -15.27
CA VAL A 63 0.94 6.56 -16.41
C VAL A 63 0.70 5.05 -16.38
N ASP A 64 1.33 4.36 -15.43
CA ASP A 64 1.11 2.93 -15.21
C ASP A 64 -0.03 2.73 -14.20
N LEU A 65 -0.03 3.57 -13.15
CA LEU A 65 -1.02 3.54 -12.07
C LEU A 65 -1.96 4.73 -12.19
N THR A 66 -3.10 4.50 -12.84
CA THR A 66 -4.20 5.45 -12.96
C THR A 66 -5.35 5.13 -11.98
N PRO A 67 -6.30 6.06 -11.75
CA PRO A 67 -7.50 5.77 -10.95
C PRO A 67 -8.34 4.61 -11.50
N GLU A 68 -8.42 4.48 -12.82
CA GLU A 68 -9.14 3.41 -13.52
C GLU A 68 -8.45 2.07 -13.29
N PHE A 69 -7.12 2.03 -13.42
CA PHE A 69 -6.30 0.87 -13.06
C PHE A 69 -6.57 0.45 -11.61
N ALA A 70 -6.55 1.41 -10.68
CA ALA A 70 -6.77 1.15 -9.26
C ALA A 70 -8.18 0.59 -8.98
N THR A 71 -9.19 1.08 -9.71
CA THR A 71 -10.57 0.58 -9.61
C THR A 71 -10.70 -0.86 -10.11
N LYS A 72 -10.09 -1.16 -11.27
CA LYS A 72 -10.05 -2.53 -11.83
C LYS A 72 -9.28 -3.48 -10.89
N LEU A 73 -8.17 -3.03 -10.32
CA LEU A 73 -7.39 -3.81 -9.35
C LEU A 73 -8.21 -4.11 -8.09
N GLY A 74 -8.96 -3.13 -7.57
CA GLY A 74 -9.87 -3.31 -6.45
C GLY A 74 -10.96 -4.35 -6.75
N ALA A 75 -11.56 -4.29 -7.94
CA ALA A 75 -12.57 -5.26 -8.36
C ALA A 75 -11.97 -6.67 -8.56
N ALA A 76 -10.77 -6.79 -9.13
CA ALA A 76 -10.05 -8.06 -9.28
C ALA A 76 -9.75 -8.69 -7.93
N TYR A 77 -9.23 -7.89 -6.99
CA TYR A 77 -8.94 -8.35 -5.64
C TYR A 77 -10.22 -8.74 -4.89
N GLY A 78 -11.30 -7.95 -5.01
CA GLY A 78 -12.57 -8.31 -4.40
C GLY A 78 -13.19 -9.57 -5.00
N GLY A 79 -12.97 -9.82 -6.29
CA GLY A 79 -13.47 -11.01 -6.99
C GLY A 79 -12.89 -12.34 -6.49
N ILE A 80 -11.66 -12.34 -5.93
CA ILE A 80 -11.07 -13.55 -5.35
C ILE A 80 -11.54 -13.85 -3.92
N LEU A 81 -12.13 -12.87 -3.23
CA LEU A 81 -12.58 -12.99 -1.86
C LEU A 81 -14.06 -13.44 -1.80
N PRO A 82 -14.50 -14.12 -0.73
CA PRO A 82 -15.91 -14.39 -0.50
C PRO A 82 -16.73 -13.10 -0.42
N LYS A 83 -17.99 -13.12 -0.87
CA LYS A 83 -18.91 -11.97 -0.69
C LYS A 83 -19.12 -11.68 0.81
N GLY A 84 -19.30 -10.41 1.17
CA GLY A 84 -19.45 -9.97 2.56
C GLY A 84 -18.16 -10.05 3.39
N SER A 85 -17.02 -10.33 2.74
CA SER A 85 -15.73 -10.21 3.40
C SER A 85 -15.37 -8.74 3.59
N VAL A 86 -14.60 -8.45 4.65
CA VAL A 86 -14.11 -7.11 4.94
C VAL A 86 -12.64 -6.97 4.50
N VAL A 87 -12.31 -5.86 3.84
CA VAL A 87 -10.94 -5.50 3.47
C VAL A 87 -10.56 -4.16 4.09
N CYS A 88 -9.42 -4.09 4.77
CA CYS A 88 -8.92 -2.82 5.29
C CYS A 88 -8.13 -2.04 4.24
N LEU A 89 -8.45 -0.76 4.04
CA LEU A 89 -7.72 0.14 3.14
C LEU A 89 -6.99 1.24 3.89
N ASN A 90 -5.70 1.42 3.62
CA ASN A 90 -4.92 2.54 4.16
C ASN A 90 -3.97 3.16 3.15
N ARG A 91 -3.47 4.36 3.47
CA ARG A 91 -2.54 5.10 2.61
C ARG A 91 -1.47 5.87 3.37
N ASP A 92 -0.45 6.32 2.64
CA ASP A 92 0.50 7.33 3.10
C ASP A 92 -0.08 8.77 3.12
N THR A 93 0.77 9.75 3.41
CA THR A 93 0.44 11.18 3.46
C THR A 93 0.13 11.81 2.09
N HIS A 94 0.69 11.30 1.01
CA HIS A 94 0.74 11.94 -0.30
C HIS A 94 -0.62 12.00 -0.99
N ARG A 95 -0.83 13.05 -1.80
CA ARG A 95 -2.07 13.27 -2.57
C ARG A 95 -2.32 12.15 -3.58
N THR A 96 -1.26 11.61 -4.16
CA THR A 96 -1.37 10.53 -5.14
C THR A 96 -1.94 9.26 -4.51
N SER A 97 -1.42 8.86 -3.36
CA SER A 97 -1.91 7.67 -2.66
C SER A 97 -3.37 7.82 -2.28
N ARG A 98 -3.84 9.04 -1.99
CA ARG A 98 -5.26 9.34 -1.78
C ARG A 98 -6.10 9.08 -3.04
N MET A 99 -5.63 9.53 -4.21
CA MET A 99 -6.32 9.32 -5.48
C MET A 99 -6.41 7.82 -5.82
N ILE A 100 -5.27 7.11 -5.79
CA ILE A 100 -5.21 5.67 -6.12
C ILE A 100 -6.05 4.85 -5.15
N LYS A 101 -5.92 5.09 -3.85
CA LYS A 101 -6.75 4.42 -2.83
C LYS A 101 -8.24 4.59 -3.10
N ARG A 102 -8.69 5.79 -3.50
CA ARG A 102 -10.12 6.03 -3.81
C ARG A 102 -10.61 5.18 -4.98
N GLY A 103 -9.77 4.93 -5.99
CA GLY A 103 -10.08 3.99 -7.06
C GLY A 103 -10.29 2.57 -6.52
N ILE A 104 -9.35 2.06 -5.72
CA ILE A 104 -9.47 0.73 -5.07
C ILE A 104 -10.74 0.65 -4.22
N ASN A 105 -11.02 1.72 -3.45
CA ASN A 105 -12.19 1.83 -2.59
C ASN A 105 -13.52 1.78 -3.35
N ALA A 106 -13.54 2.18 -4.62
CA ALA A 106 -14.72 2.03 -5.49
C ALA A 106 -14.82 0.63 -6.10
N GLY A 107 -13.69 0.00 -6.38
CA GLY A 107 -13.64 -1.33 -7.00
C GLY A 107 -14.11 -2.46 -6.08
N LEU A 108 -13.69 -2.42 -4.80
CA LEU A 108 -13.99 -3.48 -3.82
C LEU A 108 -15.50 -3.68 -3.57
N PRO A 109 -16.29 -2.64 -3.22
CA PRO A 109 -17.74 -2.75 -3.05
C PRO A 109 -18.47 -3.31 -4.25
N SER A 110 -17.99 -3.00 -5.47
CA SER A 110 -18.61 -3.50 -6.71
C SER A 110 -18.51 -5.02 -6.89
N ALA A 111 -17.59 -5.67 -6.16
CA ALA A 111 -17.45 -7.12 -6.07
C ALA A 111 -18.12 -7.71 -4.83
N GLY A 112 -18.87 -6.91 -4.05
CA GLY A 112 -19.56 -7.33 -2.83
C GLY A 112 -18.64 -7.52 -1.63
N ILE A 113 -17.64 -6.64 -1.51
CA ILE A 113 -16.67 -6.62 -0.42
C ILE A 113 -16.86 -5.34 0.39
N ASP A 114 -16.98 -5.50 1.69
CA ASP A 114 -17.05 -4.40 2.63
C ASP A 114 -15.66 -3.81 2.85
N VAL A 115 -15.58 -2.50 2.98
CA VAL A 115 -14.31 -1.79 3.10
C VAL A 115 -14.24 -1.06 4.43
N HIS A 116 -13.24 -1.42 5.23
CA HIS A 116 -12.82 -0.62 6.38
C HIS A 116 -11.72 0.35 5.95
N ASP A 117 -12.11 1.59 5.69
CA ASP A 117 -11.19 2.67 5.40
C ASP A 117 -10.55 3.17 6.71
N ILE A 118 -9.36 2.65 7.02
CA ILE A 118 -8.52 3.07 8.16
C ILE A 118 -7.66 4.30 7.85
N ASN A 119 -8.06 5.07 6.85
CA ASN A 119 -7.53 6.39 6.51
C ASN A 119 -6.02 6.40 6.29
N GLN A 120 -5.31 7.21 7.06
CA GLN A 120 -3.89 7.46 6.92
C GLN A 120 -3.20 6.99 8.18
N VAL A 121 -2.70 5.76 8.14
CA VAL A 121 -1.97 5.12 9.23
C VAL A 121 -0.68 4.48 8.73
N PRO A 122 0.36 4.39 9.56
CA PRO A 122 1.59 3.68 9.22
C PRO A 122 1.30 2.22 8.82
N LEU A 123 2.11 1.67 7.91
CA LEU A 123 1.98 0.28 7.49
C LEU A 123 1.97 -0.74 8.66
N PRO A 124 2.83 -0.64 9.69
CA PRO A 124 2.76 -1.56 10.83
C PRO A 124 1.43 -1.51 11.60
N VAL A 125 0.84 -0.32 11.73
CA VAL A 125 -0.46 -0.12 12.37
C VAL A 125 -1.56 -0.79 11.55
N ALA A 126 -1.52 -0.63 10.23
CA ALA A 126 -2.47 -1.26 9.32
C ALA A 126 -2.37 -2.79 9.34
N ARG A 127 -1.16 -3.36 9.29
CA ARG A 127 -0.96 -4.83 9.37
C ARG A 127 -1.48 -5.40 10.68
N TYR A 128 -1.19 -4.73 11.79
CA TYR A 128 -1.69 -5.13 13.09
C TYR A 128 -3.22 -5.06 13.16
N PHE A 129 -3.81 -3.99 12.62
CA PHE A 129 -5.25 -3.81 12.59
C PHE A 129 -5.95 -4.91 11.77
N ILE A 130 -5.44 -5.24 10.58
CA ILE A 130 -5.95 -6.34 9.75
C ILE A 130 -5.97 -7.65 10.55
N ARG A 131 -4.84 -8.00 11.17
CA ARG A 131 -4.71 -9.24 11.95
C ARG A 131 -5.67 -9.30 13.14
N THR A 132 -6.06 -8.16 13.70
CA THR A 132 -6.88 -8.09 14.92
C THR A 132 -8.35 -7.84 14.66
N THR A 133 -8.76 -7.52 13.43
CA THR A 133 -10.15 -7.18 13.08
C THR A 133 -10.83 -8.20 12.15
N GLU A 134 -10.31 -9.43 12.10
CA GLU A 134 -10.82 -10.53 11.27
C GLU A 134 -11.05 -10.16 9.79
N ALA A 135 -10.39 -9.10 9.32
CA ALA A 135 -10.46 -8.68 7.93
C ALA A 135 -9.84 -9.78 7.04
N ALA A 136 -10.48 -10.07 5.91
CA ALA A 136 -10.00 -11.07 4.94
C ALA A 136 -8.67 -10.66 4.29
N GLY A 137 -8.32 -9.38 4.36
CA GLY A 137 -7.02 -8.85 3.97
C GLY A 137 -6.99 -7.33 4.01
N GLY A 138 -6.00 -6.76 3.34
CA GLY A 138 -5.90 -5.30 3.26
C GLY A 138 -5.05 -4.79 2.13
N VAL A 139 -5.14 -3.49 1.89
CA VAL A 139 -4.35 -2.81 0.87
C VAL A 139 -3.73 -1.54 1.44
N HIS A 140 -2.42 -1.40 1.25
CA HIS A 140 -1.68 -0.18 1.55
C HIS A 140 -1.22 0.50 0.27
N VAL A 141 -1.55 1.79 0.13
CA VAL A 141 -1.08 2.62 -0.97
C VAL A 141 -0.07 3.65 -0.46
N SER A 142 1.14 3.63 -1.00
CA SER A 142 2.21 4.56 -0.64
C SER A 142 2.95 5.08 -1.85
N THR A 143 3.55 6.26 -1.73
CA THR A 143 4.58 6.72 -2.66
C THR A 143 5.91 6.08 -2.35
N SER A 144 6.72 5.81 -3.38
CA SER A 144 8.03 5.22 -3.19
C SER A 144 8.96 6.20 -2.47
N PRO A 145 9.77 5.75 -1.50
CA PRO A 145 10.73 6.62 -0.81
C PRO A 145 11.89 7.05 -1.71
N VAL A 146 12.12 6.36 -2.83
CA VAL A 146 13.21 6.64 -3.77
C VAL A 146 12.77 7.63 -4.85
N ASP A 147 11.57 7.46 -5.41
CA ASP A 147 10.99 8.34 -6.43
C ASP A 147 9.52 8.63 -6.12
N GLN A 148 9.20 9.90 -5.84
CA GLN A 148 7.82 10.34 -5.53
C GLN A 148 6.86 10.22 -6.71
N ARG A 149 7.37 10.02 -7.94
CA ARG A 149 6.58 9.76 -9.14
C ARG A 149 6.10 8.31 -9.23
N VAL A 150 6.64 7.42 -8.39
CA VAL A 150 6.28 6.01 -8.33
C VAL A 150 5.35 5.77 -7.14
N VAL A 151 4.26 5.06 -7.39
CA VAL A 151 3.36 4.55 -6.35
C VAL A 151 3.54 3.05 -6.20
N GLU A 152 3.39 2.60 -4.96
CA GLU A 152 3.43 1.21 -4.55
C GLU A 152 2.10 0.86 -3.90
N ILE A 153 1.47 -0.21 -4.40
CA ILE A 153 0.26 -0.80 -3.84
C ILE A 153 0.64 -2.17 -3.29
N LYS A 154 0.53 -2.33 -1.98
CA LYS A 154 0.78 -3.60 -1.28
C LYS A 154 -0.55 -4.21 -0.86
N ILE A 155 -0.70 -5.50 -1.10
CA ILE A 155 -1.90 -6.28 -0.73
C ILE A 155 -1.48 -7.30 0.32
N PHE A 156 -2.32 -7.47 1.33
CA PHE A 156 -2.07 -8.32 2.49
C PHE A 156 -3.15 -9.38 2.65
N ASP A 157 -2.77 -10.49 3.30
CA ASP A 157 -3.69 -11.52 3.76
C ASP A 157 -4.34 -11.13 5.11
N GLN A 158 -5.22 -12.00 5.60
CA GLN A 158 -5.90 -11.88 6.90
C GLN A 158 -4.95 -11.79 8.11
N ASN A 159 -3.70 -12.25 7.97
CA ASN A 159 -2.68 -12.17 9.02
C ASN A 159 -1.91 -10.83 8.98
N GLY A 160 -2.23 -9.97 8.02
CA GLY A 160 -1.48 -8.75 7.76
C GLY A 160 -0.11 -9.01 7.13
N LEU A 161 0.13 -10.18 6.53
CA LEU A 161 1.34 -10.53 5.79
C LEU A 161 1.15 -10.27 4.30
N ASP A 162 2.25 -10.17 3.54
CA ASP A 162 2.15 -10.04 2.09
C ASP A 162 1.50 -11.29 1.48
N ILE A 163 0.61 -11.08 0.50
CA ILE A 163 -0.06 -12.19 -0.17
C ILE A 163 0.93 -13.14 -0.85
N ASN A 164 0.58 -14.43 -0.92
CA ASN A 164 1.43 -15.41 -1.58
C ASN A 164 1.33 -15.30 -3.13
N LYS A 165 2.30 -15.90 -3.82
CA LYS A 165 2.39 -15.90 -5.30
C LYS A 165 1.16 -16.52 -5.98
N THR A 166 0.48 -17.45 -5.34
CA THR A 166 -0.75 -18.07 -5.88
C THR A 166 -1.89 -17.06 -5.89
N THR A 167 -2.04 -16.28 -4.83
CA THR A 167 -3.04 -15.21 -4.73
C THR A 167 -2.73 -14.07 -5.70
N GLU A 168 -1.46 -13.65 -5.81
CA GLU A 168 -1.04 -12.66 -6.82
C GLU A 168 -1.47 -13.07 -8.23
N ARG A 169 -1.17 -14.32 -8.64
CA ARG A 169 -1.56 -14.84 -9.95
C ARG A 169 -3.08 -14.88 -10.16
N LYS A 170 -3.86 -15.19 -9.12
CA LYS A 170 -5.33 -15.16 -9.22
C LYS A 170 -5.85 -13.74 -9.50
N ILE A 171 -5.28 -12.74 -8.81
CA ILE A 171 -5.63 -11.34 -9.02
C ILE A 171 -5.21 -10.89 -10.43
N GLU A 172 -3.99 -11.22 -10.87
CA GLU A 172 -3.51 -10.91 -12.22
C GLU A 172 -4.40 -11.51 -13.30
N ASN A 173 -4.75 -12.80 -13.17
CA ASN A 173 -5.58 -13.49 -14.15
C ASN A 173 -6.97 -12.84 -14.27
N LEU A 174 -7.61 -12.49 -13.16
CA LEU A 174 -8.90 -11.78 -13.19
C LEU A 174 -8.75 -10.37 -13.79
N TYR A 175 -7.68 -9.67 -13.44
CA TYR A 175 -7.41 -8.34 -13.96
C TYR A 175 -7.22 -8.33 -15.49
N PHE A 176 -6.36 -9.20 -16.01
CA PHE A 176 -6.07 -9.26 -17.46
C PHE A 176 -7.23 -9.79 -18.28
N ARG A 177 -8.06 -10.68 -17.72
CA ARG A 177 -9.29 -11.17 -18.37
C ARG A 177 -10.44 -10.16 -18.32
N GLU A 178 -10.33 -9.14 -17.47
CA GLU A 178 -11.39 -8.19 -17.16
C GLU A 178 -12.71 -8.84 -16.70
N ASP A 179 -12.61 -10.07 -16.20
CA ASP A 179 -13.74 -10.87 -15.71
C ASP A 179 -13.98 -10.58 -14.23
N PHE A 180 -14.40 -9.36 -13.94
CA PHE A 180 -14.63 -8.91 -12.58
C PHE A 180 -16.01 -9.37 -12.10
N ARG A 181 -16.06 -9.98 -10.90
CA ARG A 181 -17.34 -10.23 -10.23
C ARG A 181 -18.07 -8.89 -10.05
N ARG A 182 -19.28 -8.79 -10.60
CA ARG A 182 -20.20 -7.68 -10.37
C ARG A 182 -21.41 -8.19 -9.60
N VAL A 183 -21.67 -7.57 -8.46
CA VAL A 183 -22.76 -7.97 -7.59
C VAL A 183 -24.02 -7.17 -7.89
N TYR A 184 -25.18 -7.72 -7.50
CA TYR A 184 -26.46 -7.02 -7.62
C TYR A 184 -26.58 -5.91 -6.57
N LEU A 185 -27.58 -5.04 -6.72
CA LEU A 185 -27.80 -3.85 -5.87
C LEU A 185 -27.68 -4.13 -4.37
N ASP A 186 -28.30 -5.22 -3.90
CA ASP A 186 -28.39 -5.55 -2.46
C ASP A 186 -27.09 -6.16 -1.89
N ASP A 187 -26.21 -6.63 -2.77
CA ASP A 187 -24.93 -7.25 -2.42
C ASP A 187 -23.76 -6.25 -2.47
N ILE A 188 -24.00 -4.98 -2.83
CA ILE A 188 -22.94 -3.95 -2.91
C ILE A 188 -22.37 -3.72 -1.51
N GLY A 189 -21.05 -3.86 -1.38
CA GLY A 189 -20.38 -3.71 -0.08
C GLY A 189 -20.46 -2.29 0.49
N ALA A 190 -20.41 -2.17 1.81
CA ALA A 190 -20.35 -0.91 2.52
C ALA A 190 -18.92 -0.34 2.54
N ILE A 191 -18.81 0.97 2.71
CA ILE A 191 -17.52 1.64 2.96
C ILE A 191 -17.61 2.35 4.30
N ASP A 192 -16.97 1.77 5.31
CA ASP A 192 -16.91 2.33 6.66
C ASP A 192 -15.59 3.07 6.86
N VAL A 193 -15.70 4.39 7.08
CA VAL A 193 -14.54 5.23 7.34
C VAL A 193 -14.25 5.26 8.83
N LEU A 194 -13.21 4.55 9.24
CA LEU A 194 -12.83 4.40 10.64
C LEU A 194 -11.97 5.58 11.11
N SER A 195 -12.22 6.01 12.34
CA SER A 195 -11.45 7.06 12.99
C SER A 195 -10.01 6.59 13.24
N ASN A 196 -9.03 7.41 12.84
CA ASN A 196 -7.62 7.16 13.17
C ASN A 196 -7.40 6.99 14.68
N THR A 197 -8.21 7.63 15.53
CA THR A 197 -8.08 7.49 16.98
C THR A 197 -8.29 6.05 17.43
N ASP A 198 -9.28 5.38 16.88
CA ASP A 198 -9.69 4.04 17.31
C ASP A 198 -8.70 3.01 16.78
N VAL A 199 -8.33 3.13 15.50
CA VAL A 199 -7.31 2.28 14.85
C VAL A 199 -5.96 2.37 15.56
N ILE A 200 -5.51 3.59 15.88
CA ILE A 200 -4.25 3.80 16.60
C ILE A 200 -4.38 3.34 18.07
N GLY A 201 -5.55 3.51 18.69
CA GLY A 201 -5.86 3.02 20.03
C GLY A 201 -5.65 1.51 20.14
N HIS A 202 -6.27 0.74 19.24
CA HIS A 202 -6.09 -0.71 19.15
C HIS A 202 -4.61 -1.12 19.01
N TYR A 203 -3.86 -0.44 18.13
CA TYR A 203 -2.43 -0.71 17.98
C TYR A 203 -1.65 -0.41 19.26
N LEU A 204 -1.95 0.71 19.92
CA LEU A 204 -1.31 1.10 21.17
C LEU A 204 -1.58 0.10 22.29
N GLU A 205 -2.81 -0.41 22.40
CA GLU A 205 -3.16 -1.45 23.37
C GLU A 205 -2.31 -2.70 23.16
N GLY A 206 -2.24 -3.22 21.93
CA GLY A 206 -1.36 -4.35 21.60
C GLY A 206 0.10 -4.08 21.88
N PHE A 207 0.59 -2.91 21.48
CA PHE A 207 1.96 -2.49 21.72
C PHE A 207 2.29 -2.42 23.22
N ASN A 208 1.37 -1.92 24.05
CA ASN A 208 1.57 -1.82 25.50
C ASN A 208 1.74 -3.19 26.15
N HIS A 209 1.08 -4.24 25.63
CA HIS A 209 1.23 -5.60 26.15
C HIS A 209 2.56 -6.24 25.75
N ALA A 210 3.16 -5.79 24.65
CA ALA A 210 4.43 -6.32 24.15
C ALA A 210 5.67 -5.68 24.80
N VAL A 211 5.53 -4.54 25.48
CA VAL A 211 6.66 -3.77 26.03
C VAL A 211 6.69 -3.82 27.56
N ASP A 212 7.83 -4.24 28.10
CA ASP A 212 8.11 -4.16 29.54
C ASP A 212 8.51 -2.72 29.94
N TYR A 213 7.52 -1.95 30.39
CA TYR A 213 7.71 -0.57 30.83
C TYR A 213 8.60 -0.45 32.07
N GLU A 214 8.59 -1.43 32.97
CA GLU A 214 9.34 -1.36 34.22
C GLU A 214 10.84 -1.47 33.97
N THR A 215 11.25 -2.38 33.08
CA THR A 215 12.65 -2.50 32.67
C THR A 215 13.14 -1.24 31.95
N VAL A 216 12.33 -0.65 31.07
CA VAL A 216 12.72 0.56 30.32
C VAL A 216 12.83 1.78 31.26
N ARG A 217 11.87 1.95 32.20
CA ARG A 217 11.88 3.02 33.20
C ARG A 217 13.12 2.98 34.08
N LYS A 218 13.49 1.80 34.58
CA LYS A 218 14.68 1.61 35.46
C LYS A 218 15.97 2.09 34.80
N ARG A 219 16.10 1.95 33.48
CA ARG A 219 17.30 2.32 32.73
C ARG A 219 17.41 3.82 32.39
N LYS A 220 16.34 4.61 32.57
CA LYS A 220 16.34 6.08 32.38
C LYS A 220 16.96 6.54 31.06
N PHE A 221 16.58 5.91 29.95
CA PHE A 221 17.10 6.26 28.63
C PHE A 221 16.75 7.71 28.24
N GLN A 222 17.68 8.40 27.58
CA GLN A 222 17.39 9.64 26.85
C GLN A 222 17.04 9.29 25.40
N LEU A 223 15.82 9.63 24.98
CA LEU A 223 15.30 9.26 23.67
C LEU A 223 15.19 10.49 22.77
N VAL A 224 15.76 10.38 21.58
CA VAL A 224 15.54 11.35 20.50
C VAL A 224 14.85 10.64 19.35
N VAL A 225 13.69 11.15 18.99
CA VAL A 225 12.86 10.57 17.91
C VAL A 225 12.80 11.56 16.76
N ASP A 226 13.21 11.08 15.58
CA ASP A 226 13.08 11.79 14.31
C ASP A 226 12.08 11.01 13.45
N TYR A 227 10.97 11.66 13.12
CA TYR A 227 9.88 10.99 12.46
C TYR A 227 10.07 10.83 10.95
N ALA A 228 10.97 11.57 10.32
CA ALA A 228 10.99 11.77 8.87
C ALA A 228 9.58 12.14 8.31
N THR A 229 9.52 12.68 7.10
CA THR A 229 8.30 13.31 6.56
C THR A 229 7.18 12.35 6.14
N VAL A 230 7.38 11.03 6.23
CA VAL A 230 6.54 10.02 5.56
C VAL A 230 5.33 9.58 6.41
N VAL A 231 5.42 9.68 7.74
CA VAL A 231 4.33 9.28 8.64
C VAL A 231 3.48 10.49 9.02
N PRO A 232 2.12 10.39 9.09
CA PRO A 232 1.30 11.45 9.65
C PRO A 232 1.83 11.91 11.01
N LEU A 233 2.28 13.17 11.06
CA LEU A 233 2.78 13.84 12.27
C LEU A 233 1.84 13.67 13.48
N ARG A 234 0.53 13.62 13.25
CA ARG A 234 -0.47 13.41 14.31
C ARG A 234 -0.38 12.02 14.95
N CYS A 235 -0.11 10.97 14.17
CA CYS A 235 0.10 9.62 14.71
C CYS A 235 1.39 9.58 15.53
N CYS A 236 2.46 10.13 14.97
CA CYS A 236 3.79 10.20 15.58
C CYS A 236 3.80 10.96 16.90
N LEU A 237 3.19 12.14 16.93
CA LEU A 237 3.11 13.00 18.12
C LEU A 237 2.29 12.34 19.23
N ARG A 238 1.18 11.68 18.90
CA ARG A 238 0.38 10.95 19.88
C ARG A 238 1.14 9.74 20.43
N PHE A 239 1.85 9.02 19.56
CA PHE A 239 2.68 7.89 19.97
C PHE A 239 3.82 8.32 20.90
N SER A 240 4.58 9.37 20.56
CA SER A 240 5.65 9.92 21.42
C SER A 240 5.13 10.49 22.72
N MET A 241 4.00 11.20 22.73
CA MET A 241 3.43 11.77 23.96
C MET A 241 2.96 10.67 24.93
N ILE A 242 2.28 9.64 24.42
CA ILE A 242 1.86 8.50 25.24
C ILE A 242 3.07 7.74 25.76
N TRP A 243 4.12 7.57 24.94
CA TRP A 243 5.38 6.97 25.38
C TRP A 243 6.11 7.80 26.43
N ALA A 244 6.22 9.12 26.24
CA ALA A 244 6.85 10.02 27.21
C ALA A 244 6.13 9.95 28.56
N ALA A 245 4.79 10.01 28.53
CA ALA A 245 3.97 9.92 29.73
C ALA A 245 4.08 8.56 30.42
N LYS A 246 4.10 7.45 29.67
CA LYS A 246 4.19 6.10 30.25
C LYS A 246 5.60 5.71 30.68
N LEU A 247 6.65 6.15 30.02
CA LEU A 247 8.02 5.72 30.32
C LEU A 247 8.76 6.62 31.30
N LEU A 248 8.21 7.78 31.66
CA LEU A 248 8.89 8.78 32.49
C LEU A 248 10.30 9.13 31.96
N CYS A 249 10.53 8.94 30.66
CA CYS A 249 11.79 9.24 29.99
C CYS A 249 11.72 10.64 29.37
N SER A 250 12.86 11.33 29.34
CA SER A 250 12.98 12.59 28.58
C SER A 250 12.99 12.26 27.08
N ILE A 251 11.87 12.52 26.40
CA ILE A 251 11.74 12.39 24.95
C ILE A 251 11.89 13.77 24.32
N ARG A 252 12.90 13.95 23.46
CA ARG A 252 12.99 15.14 22.60
C ARG A 252 12.58 14.77 21.18
N VAL A 253 11.52 15.40 20.70
CA VAL A 253 11.07 15.30 19.31
C VAL A 253 11.85 16.31 18.48
N TRP A 254 12.58 15.85 17.47
CA TRP A 254 13.43 16.68 16.63
C TRP A 254 12.84 16.85 15.22
N ARG A 255 12.95 18.06 14.65
CA ARG A 255 12.22 18.47 13.42
C ARG A 255 13.13 18.92 12.25
N ARG A 256 14.42 18.56 12.20
CA ARG A 256 15.35 19.01 11.13
C ARG A 256 16.07 17.86 10.42
N PRO A 257 16.43 18.03 9.12
CA PRO A 257 16.89 16.92 8.26
C PRO A 257 18.31 16.39 8.56
N VAL A 258 19.08 17.08 9.41
CA VAL A 258 20.51 16.77 9.62
C VAL A 258 20.81 16.65 11.10
N LEU A 259 21.11 15.44 11.56
CA LEU A 259 21.52 15.13 12.93
C LEU A 259 23.05 15.04 13.02
N ARG A 260 23.70 16.00 13.70
CA ARG A 260 24.99 15.79 14.37
C ARG A 260 24.69 15.56 15.85
N VAL A 261 24.89 14.33 16.33
CA VAL A 261 24.64 13.95 17.73
C VAL A 261 25.98 13.73 18.42
N PRO A 262 26.28 14.37 19.56
CA PRO A 262 27.45 14.05 20.37
C PRO A 262 27.27 12.68 21.05
N ARG A 263 28.38 11.95 21.25
CA ARG A 263 28.39 10.63 21.91
C ARG A 263 27.72 10.66 23.29
N MET A 264 26.47 10.22 23.36
CA MET A 264 25.78 9.74 24.57
C MET A 264 24.96 8.51 24.17
N ASN A 265 24.57 7.70 25.15
CA ASN A 265 23.76 6.47 24.99
C ASN A 265 22.36 6.78 24.42
N LEU A 266 22.30 7.16 23.14
CA LEU A 266 21.11 7.50 22.40
C LEU A 266 20.63 6.30 21.59
N ILE A 267 19.39 5.91 21.81
CA ILE A 267 18.67 5.03 20.89
C ILE A 267 18.02 5.92 19.84
N LYS A 268 18.56 5.90 18.62
CA LYS A 268 18.00 6.61 17.47
C LYS A 268 16.89 5.75 16.86
N ILE A 269 15.63 6.06 17.18
CA ILE A 269 14.48 5.42 16.54
C ILE A 269 14.18 6.23 15.27
N CYS A 270 14.81 5.82 14.17
CA CYS A 270 14.52 6.33 12.83
C CYS A 270 13.34 5.54 12.26
N SER A 271 12.35 6.20 11.67
CA SER A 271 11.14 5.57 11.10
C SER A 271 11.42 4.53 10.01
N ALA A 272 12.67 4.39 9.55
CA ALA A 272 13.13 3.36 8.63
C ALA A 272 13.51 2.00 9.28
N TRP A 273 13.54 1.88 10.62
CA TRP A 273 13.87 0.64 11.32
C TRP A 273 12.68 0.11 12.13
N LEU A 274 11.71 -0.44 11.40
CA LEU A 274 10.63 -1.28 11.96
C LEU A 274 10.60 -2.74 11.44
N PRO A 275 11.68 -3.39 10.96
CA PRO A 275 11.66 -4.83 10.72
C PRO A 275 12.05 -5.69 11.94
N LEU A 276 12.16 -5.13 13.15
CA LEU A 276 12.67 -5.86 14.33
C LEU A 276 11.63 -6.34 15.34
N VAL A 277 10.35 -6.34 14.99
CA VAL A 277 9.33 -7.02 15.80
C VAL A 277 8.69 -8.12 14.96
N ARG A 278 9.32 -9.31 14.99
CA ARG A 278 8.60 -10.56 14.74
C ARG A 278 7.64 -10.75 15.91
N LEU A 279 6.37 -10.38 15.70
CA LEU A 279 5.22 -10.82 16.49
C LEU A 279 4.21 -11.43 15.55
#